data_AF-A0A7Y4INV1-F1
#
_entry.id   AF-A0A7Y4INV1-F1
#
_cell.length_a   1.000
_cell.length_b   1.000
_cell.length_c   1.000
_cell.angle_alpha   90.00
_cell.angle_beta   90.00
_cell.angle_gamma   90.00
#
_symmetry.space_group_name_H-M   'P 1'
#
loop_
_entity.id
_entity.type
_entity.pdbx_description
1 polymer ?
#
loop_
_entity_poly.entity_id
_entity_poly.type
_entity_poly.pdbx_seq_one_letter_code
_entity_poly.pdbx_strand_id
1 'polypeptide(L)'
;MSKNYPPEASSPQYVGLEEFLYYEAFKELRLPQLPFRRKFSSPDDAAAATRYRADVVTALAEEKGFKRLPPVEHCALYERGDAALLLYRHPTQPTFSFILGCEDSAEMERLAKDFETRTGLKSVITR
;
A
#
# COMPACT_ATOMS: atom_id res chain seq x y z
N MET A 1 -0.34 7.58 44.20
CA MET A 1 -1.61 7.64 43.43
C MET A 1 -1.27 7.46 41.96
N SER A 2 -1.33 6.21 41.47
CA SER A 2 -1.06 5.89 40.08
C SER A 2 -2.27 6.27 39.25
N LYS A 3 -2.15 7.32 38.41
CA LYS A 3 -3.14 7.61 37.38
C LYS A 3 -3.02 6.53 36.32
N ASN A 4 -3.99 5.61 36.31
CA ASN A 4 -4.29 4.77 35.15
C ASN A 4 -4.79 5.70 34.03
N TYR A 5 -3.87 6.26 33.25
CA TYR A 5 -4.23 6.75 31.93
C TYR A 5 -4.62 5.52 31.10
N PRO A 6 -5.79 5.50 30.43
CA PRO A 6 -6.03 4.47 29.43
C PRO A 6 -4.91 4.55 28.39
N PRO A 7 -4.47 3.40 27.81
CA PRO A 7 -3.50 3.43 26.72
C PRO A 7 -4.01 4.39 25.65
N GLU A 8 -3.09 5.14 25.04
CA GLU A 8 -3.36 6.05 23.93
C GLU A 8 -4.47 5.47 23.05
N ALA A 9 -5.58 6.20 22.91
CA ALA A 9 -6.77 5.75 22.21
C ALA A 9 -6.35 5.01 20.94
N SER A 10 -6.66 3.70 20.86
CA SER A 10 -6.28 2.87 19.72
C SER A 10 -6.78 3.57 18.46
N SER A 11 -5.85 4.15 17.70
CA SER A 11 -6.20 4.81 16.46
C SER A 11 -6.77 3.74 15.53
N PRO A 12 -7.90 4.00 14.86
CA PRO A 12 -8.46 3.03 13.94
C PRO A 12 -7.42 2.71 12.87
N GLN A 13 -7.25 1.43 12.54
CA GLN A 13 -6.33 1.02 11.47
C GLN A 13 -6.93 1.23 10.08
N TYR A 14 -8.26 1.34 9.98
CA TYR A 14 -8.99 1.53 8.72
C TYR A 14 -10.05 2.62 8.91
N VAL A 15 -10.42 3.33 7.85
CA VAL A 15 -11.45 4.39 7.94
C VAL A 15 -12.83 3.81 8.28
N GLY A 16 -13.08 2.55 7.90
CA GLY A 16 -14.31 1.84 8.25
C GLY A 16 -14.26 0.34 7.91
N LEU A 17 -15.35 -0.36 8.22
CA LEU A 17 -15.49 -1.81 8.00
C LEU A 17 -15.40 -2.17 6.51
N GLU A 18 -16.01 -1.37 5.64
CA GLU A 18 -16.01 -1.61 4.19
C GLU A 18 -14.57 -1.61 3.63
N GLU A 19 -13.79 -0.57 3.92
CA GLU A 19 -12.39 -0.50 3.48
C GLU A 19 -11.54 -1.63 4.06
N PHE A 20 -11.75 -1.97 5.33
CA PHE A 20 -11.09 -3.11 5.95
C PHE A 20 -11.37 -4.41 5.16
N LEU A 21 -12.63 -4.68 4.85
CA LEU A 21 -13.02 -5.91 4.13
C LEU A 21 -12.41 -5.96 2.73
N TYR A 22 -12.44 -4.85 1.98
CA TYR A 22 -11.82 -4.80 0.65
C TYR A 22 -10.30 -4.94 0.70
N TYR A 23 -9.66 -4.25 1.65
CA TYR A 23 -8.22 -4.32 1.84
C TYR A 23 -7.78 -5.75 2.17
N GLU A 24 -8.39 -6.38 3.17
CA GLU A 24 -8.02 -7.74 3.58
C GLU A 24 -8.41 -8.78 2.52
N ALA A 25 -9.57 -8.65 1.86
CA ALA A 25 -9.93 -9.57 0.78
C ALA A 25 -8.91 -9.51 -0.38
N PHE A 26 -8.49 -8.32 -0.79
CA PHE A 26 -7.48 -8.18 -1.83
C PHE A 26 -6.11 -8.72 -1.38
N LYS A 27 -5.73 -8.44 -0.13
CA LYS A 27 -4.48 -8.90 0.47
C LYS A 27 -4.39 -10.41 0.61
N GLU A 28 -5.48 -11.05 1.02
CA GLU A 28 -5.52 -12.48 1.35
C GLU A 28 -5.97 -13.36 0.18
N LEU A 29 -6.68 -12.81 -0.81
CA LEU A 29 -7.19 -13.60 -1.95
C LEU A 29 -6.49 -13.27 -3.26
N ARG A 30 -6.23 -11.99 -3.56
CA ARG A 30 -5.70 -11.58 -4.88
C ARG A 30 -4.18 -11.56 -4.91
N LEU A 31 -3.53 -10.91 -3.95
CA LEU A 31 -2.06 -10.83 -3.91
C LEU A 31 -1.37 -12.21 -3.85
N PRO A 32 -1.87 -13.22 -3.09
CA PRO A 32 -1.22 -14.51 -3.00
C PRO A 32 -1.08 -15.25 -4.34
N GLN A 33 -1.95 -14.93 -5.30
CA GLN A 33 -1.93 -15.49 -6.67
C GLN A 33 -0.76 -14.98 -7.51
N LEU A 34 -0.10 -13.89 -7.10
CA LEU A 34 1.02 -13.29 -7.82
C LEU A 34 2.35 -13.74 -7.21
N PRO A 35 3.14 -14.58 -7.88
CA PRO A 35 4.33 -15.23 -7.30
C PRO A 35 5.44 -14.26 -6.92
N PHE A 36 5.54 -13.10 -7.58
CA PHE A 36 6.56 -12.10 -7.30
C PHE A 36 5.93 -10.91 -6.63
N ARG A 37 6.31 -10.64 -5.37
CA ARG A 37 5.75 -9.55 -4.58
C ARG A 37 6.80 -8.69 -3.92
N ARG A 38 6.54 -7.39 -3.85
CA ARG A 38 7.34 -6.42 -3.12
C ARG A 38 6.49 -5.46 -2.31
N LYS A 39 6.91 -5.20 -1.07
CA LYS A 39 6.30 -4.20 -0.19
C LYS A 39 7.18 -2.96 -0.10
N PHE A 40 6.53 -1.82 -0.11
CA PHE A 40 7.10 -0.50 0.08
C PHE A 40 6.40 0.13 1.28
N SER A 41 7.15 0.77 2.17
CA SER A 41 6.58 1.43 3.35
C SER A 41 7.22 2.79 3.50
N SER A 42 6.42 3.83 3.75
CA SER A 42 6.95 5.09 4.27
C SER A 42 7.63 4.85 5.63
N PRO A 43 8.52 5.74 6.07
CA PRO A 43 9.00 5.71 7.45
C PRO A 43 7.85 5.74 8.45
N ASP A 44 8.01 5.06 9.59
CA ASP A 44 7.01 5.05 10.68
C ASP A 44 6.98 6.41 11.42
N ASP A 45 8.08 7.17 11.37
CA ASP A 45 8.12 8.53 11.90
C ASP A 45 7.25 9.47 11.06
N ALA A 46 6.22 10.05 11.67
CA ALA A 46 5.24 10.88 10.98
C ALA A 46 5.87 12.10 10.30
N ALA A 47 6.86 12.75 10.93
CA ALA A 47 7.53 13.91 10.36
C ALA A 47 8.32 13.55 9.10
N ALA A 48 9.05 12.43 9.12
CA ALA A 48 9.74 11.89 7.95
C ALA A 48 8.76 11.42 6.87
N ALA A 49 7.62 10.82 7.26
CA ALA A 49 6.61 10.31 6.33
C ALA A 49 5.96 11.40 5.48
N THR A 50 5.81 12.63 5.99
CA THR A 50 5.24 13.77 5.22
C THR A 50 5.99 14.10 3.92
N ARG A 51 7.26 13.68 3.80
CA ARG A 51 8.08 13.87 2.59
C ARG A 51 7.67 12.92 1.46
N TYR A 52 6.96 11.85 1.79
CA TYR A 52 6.49 10.84 0.86
C TYR A 52 5.01 11.05 0.56
N ARG A 53 4.61 10.66 -0.65
CA ARG A 53 3.36 11.07 -1.25
C ARG A 53 2.65 9.87 -1.87
N ALA A 54 1.55 9.45 -1.26
CA ALA A 54 0.78 8.28 -1.74
C ALA A 54 0.07 8.55 -3.08
N ASP A 55 -0.23 9.81 -3.40
CA ASP A 55 -0.73 10.26 -4.70
C ASP A 55 0.25 9.98 -5.83
N VAL A 56 1.56 10.01 -5.55
CA VAL A 56 2.60 9.64 -6.53
C VAL A 56 2.51 8.15 -6.90
N VAL A 57 2.17 7.28 -5.95
CA VAL A 57 1.93 5.85 -6.20
C VAL A 57 0.73 5.67 -7.11
N THR A 58 -0.36 6.41 -6.84
CA THR A 58 -1.59 6.38 -7.63
C THR A 58 -1.34 6.81 -9.08
N ALA A 59 -0.70 7.96 -9.27
CA ALA A 59 -0.38 8.47 -10.60
C ALA A 59 0.50 7.49 -11.40
N LEU A 60 1.52 6.91 -10.76
CA LEU A 60 2.39 5.94 -11.44
C LEU A 60 1.66 4.63 -11.75
N ALA A 61 0.76 4.17 -10.89
CA ALA A 61 -0.05 2.98 -11.17
C ALA A 61 -0.89 3.17 -12.45
N GLU A 62 -1.55 4.32 -12.57
CA GLU A 62 -2.34 4.68 -13.74
C GLU A 62 -1.46 4.80 -15.00
N GLU A 63 -0.29 5.47 -14.89
CA GLU A 63 0.71 5.56 -15.98
C GLU A 63 1.17 4.16 -16.46
N LYS A 64 1.26 3.18 -15.55
CA LYS A 64 1.68 1.81 -15.84
C LYS A 64 0.53 0.89 -16.26
N GLY A 65 -0.66 1.44 -16.50
CA GLY A 65 -1.82 0.74 -17.02
C GLY A 65 -2.60 -0.06 -15.98
N PHE A 66 -2.34 0.16 -14.69
CA PHE A 66 -3.17 -0.40 -13.64
C PHE A 66 -4.51 0.34 -13.59
N LYS A 67 -5.60 -0.42 -13.45
CA LYS A 67 -6.95 0.10 -13.29
C LYS A 67 -7.35 0.03 -11.84
N ARG A 68 -7.83 1.15 -11.31
CA ARG A 68 -8.36 1.21 -9.94
C ARG A 68 -9.67 0.43 -9.83
N LEU A 69 -9.78 -0.41 -8.81
CA LEU A 69 -11.03 -1.10 -8.48
C LEU A 69 -11.86 -0.24 -7.50
N PRO A 70 -13.12 0.08 -7.81
CA PRO A 70 -14.05 0.67 -6.84
C PRO A 70 -14.43 -0.34 -5.74
N PRO A 71 -14.88 0.08 -4.54
CA PRO A 71 -15.27 1.44 -4.11
C PRO A 71 -14.23 2.17 -3.24
N VAL A 72 -13.05 1.61 -3.04
CA VAL A 72 -12.12 2.01 -1.97
C VAL A 72 -11.48 3.38 -2.25
N GLU A 73 -11.82 4.40 -1.45
CA GLU A 73 -11.34 5.79 -1.62
C GLU A 73 -10.00 6.05 -0.94
N HIS A 74 -9.83 5.59 0.31
CA HIS A 74 -8.65 5.85 1.14
C HIS A 74 -7.60 4.76 0.96
N CYS A 75 -7.93 3.50 1.21
CA CYS A 75 -7.13 2.42 0.63
C CYS A 75 -7.42 2.34 -0.87
N ALA A 76 -6.45 1.95 -1.70
CA ALA A 76 -6.68 1.86 -3.14
C ALA A 76 -6.16 0.53 -3.68
N LEU A 77 -7.01 -0.13 -4.47
CA LEU A 77 -6.75 -1.41 -5.09
C LEU A 77 -6.61 -1.18 -6.59
N TYR A 78 -5.57 -1.76 -7.19
CA TYR A 78 -5.38 -1.68 -8.63
C TYR A 78 -5.03 -3.01 -9.25
N GLU A 79 -5.52 -3.23 -10.45
CA GLU A 79 -5.24 -4.43 -11.25
C GLU A 79 -4.76 -4.07 -12.65
N ARG A 80 -3.79 -4.87 -13.10
CA ARG A 80 -3.30 -4.98 -14.46
C ARG A 80 -3.30 -6.49 -14.75
N GLY A 81 -3.61 -6.95 -15.96
CA GLY A 81 -3.84 -8.38 -16.21
C GLY A 81 -2.82 -9.33 -15.57
N ASP A 82 -1.55 -8.93 -15.57
CA ASP A 82 -0.38 -9.64 -15.05
C ASP A 82 0.13 -9.14 -13.66
N ALA A 83 -0.49 -8.12 -13.06
CA ALA A 83 0.01 -7.46 -11.86
C ALA A 83 -1.10 -6.83 -10.99
N ALA A 84 -0.82 -6.64 -9.71
CA ALA A 84 -1.73 -5.96 -8.79
C ALA A 84 -0.99 -5.00 -7.86
N LEU A 85 -1.68 -3.94 -7.43
CA LEU A 85 -1.18 -2.98 -6.46
C LEU A 85 -2.20 -2.80 -5.34
N LEU A 86 -1.77 -3.03 -4.10
CA LEU A 86 -2.53 -2.74 -2.89
C LEU A 86 -1.91 -1.55 -2.18
N LEU A 87 -2.56 -0.39 -2.16
CA LEU A 87 -2.13 0.81 -1.45
C LEU A 87 -2.94 0.97 -0.15
N TYR A 88 -2.24 0.96 0.97
CA TYR A 88 -2.77 1.28 2.29
C TYR A 88 -2.34 2.69 2.70
N ARG A 89 -3.29 3.52 3.14
CA ARG A 89 -3.00 4.80 3.79
C ARG A 89 -3.53 4.75 5.22
N HIS A 90 -2.71 5.13 6.19
CA HIS A 90 -3.19 5.19 7.58
C HIS A 90 -4.28 6.27 7.69
N PRO A 91 -5.39 6.05 8.44
CA PRO A 91 -6.50 7.01 8.47
C PRO A 91 -6.17 8.32 9.17
N THR A 92 -5.28 8.30 10.16
CA THR A 92 -4.94 9.48 10.99
C THR A 92 -3.47 9.90 10.94
N GLN A 93 -2.62 9.16 10.22
CA GLN A 93 -1.18 9.41 10.17
C GLN A 93 -0.75 9.58 8.71
N PRO A 94 0.29 10.37 8.42
CA PRO A 94 0.77 10.57 7.04
C PRO A 94 1.50 9.34 6.46
N THR A 95 1.55 8.23 7.20
CA THR A 95 2.19 6.99 6.79
C THR A 95 1.35 6.20 5.78
N PHE A 96 2.01 5.54 4.85
CA PHE A 96 1.38 4.63 3.90
C PHE A 96 2.30 3.47 3.55
N SER A 97 1.71 2.40 3.04
CA SER A 97 2.47 1.29 2.46
C SER A 97 1.77 0.78 1.23
N PHE A 98 2.51 0.15 0.32
CA PHE A 98 1.88 -0.56 -0.78
C PHE A 98 2.60 -1.86 -1.10
N ILE A 99 1.85 -2.80 -1.64
CA ILE A 99 2.36 -4.07 -2.14
C ILE A 99 2.12 -4.10 -3.65
N LEU A 100 3.19 -4.34 -4.40
CA LEU A 100 3.14 -4.72 -5.80
C LEU A 100 3.24 -6.23 -5.91
N GLY A 101 2.36 -6.85 -6.68
CA GLY A 101 2.48 -8.24 -7.12
C GLY A 101 2.54 -8.32 -8.64
N CYS A 102 3.27 -9.27 -9.18
CA CYS A 102 3.32 -9.56 -10.61
C CYS A 102 3.51 -11.06 -10.88
N GLU A 103 3.03 -11.52 -12.02
CA GLU A 103 3.19 -12.89 -12.52
C GLU A 103 4.60 -13.17 -13.03
N ASP A 104 5.26 -12.17 -13.62
CA ASP A 104 6.60 -12.29 -14.20
C ASP A 104 7.67 -11.61 -13.34
N SER A 105 8.81 -12.26 -13.15
CA SER A 105 9.89 -11.75 -12.30
C SER A 105 10.59 -10.54 -12.90
N ALA A 106 10.81 -10.54 -14.22
CA ALA A 106 11.51 -9.44 -14.89
C ALA A 106 10.64 -8.18 -14.93
N GLU A 107 9.33 -8.33 -15.13
CA GLU A 107 8.37 -7.25 -15.01
C GLU A 107 8.26 -6.74 -13.57
N MET A 108 8.27 -7.63 -12.57
CA MET A 108 8.32 -7.20 -11.16
C MET A 108 9.58 -6.35 -10.88
N GLU A 109 10.75 -6.72 -11.41
CA GLU A 109 11.96 -5.91 -11.24
C GLU A 109 11.86 -4.54 -11.90
N ARG A 110 11.30 -4.48 -13.12
CA ARG A 110 11.07 -3.21 -13.84
C ARG A 110 10.12 -2.30 -13.06
N LEU A 111 8.96 -2.83 -12.68
CA LEU A 111 7.98 -2.12 -11.86
C LEU A 111 8.57 -1.65 -10.55
N ALA A 112 9.26 -2.54 -9.81
CA ALA A 112 9.88 -2.17 -8.56
C ALA A 112 10.82 -0.97 -8.73
N LYS A 113 11.71 -1.01 -9.74
CA LYS A 113 12.65 0.07 -10.01
C LYS A 113 11.97 1.40 -10.33
N ASP A 114 10.90 1.36 -11.11
CA ASP A 114 10.12 2.56 -11.46
C ASP A 114 9.46 3.16 -10.22
N PHE A 115 8.82 2.33 -9.39
CA PHE A 115 8.21 2.78 -8.14
C PHE A 115 9.26 3.27 -7.14
N GLU A 116 10.40 2.60 -6.98
CA GLU A 116 11.49 3.08 -6.12
C GLU A 116 12.02 4.45 -6.56
N THR A 117 12.20 4.63 -7.88
CA THR A 117 12.72 5.87 -8.45
C THR A 117 11.74 7.02 -8.29
N ARG A 118 10.44 6.77 -8.55
CA ARG A 118 9.42 7.80 -8.50
C ARG A 118 9.02 8.17 -7.07
N THR A 119 8.93 7.19 -6.18
CA THR A 119 8.50 7.41 -4.78
C THR A 119 9.66 7.73 -3.84
N GLY A 120 10.89 7.38 -4.20
CA GLY A 120 12.06 7.45 -3.31
C GLY A 120 12.04 6.40 -2.20
N LEU A 121 11.06 5.49 -2.18
CA LEU A 121 10.98 4.40 -1.21
C LEU A 121 11.81 3.20 -1.69
N LYS A 122 12.25 2.37 -0.73
CA LYS A 122 12.86 1.07 -1.03
C LYS A 122 11.85 -0.06 -0.86
N SER A 123 12.01 -1.06 -1.72
CA SER A 123 11.17 -2.24 -1.71
C SER A 123 11.82 -3.40 -0.95
N VAL A 124 11.01 -4.22 -0.29
CA VAL A 124 11.42 -5.50 0.28
C VAL A 124 10.64 -6.63 -0.38
N ILE A 125 11.29 -7.76 -0.62
CA ILE A 125 10.61 -8.95 -1.15
C ILE A 125 9.66 -9.49 -0.09
N THR A 126 8.44 -9.82 -0.49
CA THR A 126 7.45 -10.45 0.38
C THR A 126 7.06 -11.80 -0.18
N ARG A 127 6.84 -12.78 0.70
CA ARG A 127 6.41 -14.13 0.34
C ARG A 127 4.91 -14.27 0.24
#